data_AF-A0A850TFC6-F1
#
_entry.id   AF-A0A850TFC6-F1
#
_cell.length_a   1.000
_cell.length_b   1.000
_cell.length_c   1.000
_cell.angle_alpha   90.00
_cell.angle_beta   90.00
_cell.angle_gamma   90.00
#
_symmetry.space_group_name_H-M   'P 1'
#
loop_
_entity.id
_entity.type
_entity.pdbx_description
1 polymer ?
#
loop_
_entity_poly.entity_id
_entity_poly.type
_entity_poly.pdbx_seq_one_letter_code
_entity_poly.pdbx_strand_id
1 'polypeptide(L)'
;DLFRTLKKTGLPVETGSGGLTKFNRTTRGLHKTHWLDAACVGKSTSEKIFQIDKTVLIVKADGHGSRQMCRVNKFGFPRTTAKLTEKKVKGFQTGDIVKAVVTSGKKVGTYTGRVAVRKSGSFNIKTVEKTVQGISWKYCRLLHASDGYSYNTTC
;
A
#
# COMPACT_ATOMS: atom_id res chain seq x y z
N ASP A 1 -25.58 -16.99 4.12
CA ASP A 1 -25.86 -15.67 4.72
C ASP A 1 -24.85 -15.40 5.84
N LEU A 2 -24.16 -14.26 5.81
CA LEU A 2 -23.04 -13.92 6.70
C LEU A 2 -23.47 -13.84 8.17
N PHE A 3 -24.61 -13.19 8.43
CA PHE A 3 -25.11 -12.99 9.79
C PHE A 3 -25.43 -14.32 10.49
N ARG A 4 -26.12 -15.24 9.79
CA ARG A 4 -26.37 -16.59 10.29
C ARG A 4 -25.10 -17.38 10.54
N THR A 5 -24.07 -17.22 9.70
CA THR A 5 -22.77 -17.86 9.91
C THR A 5 -22.06 -17.32 11.15
N LEU A 6 -22.04 -16.00 11.35
CA LEU A 6 -21.42 -15.39 12.53
C LEU A 6 -22.12 -15.79 13.83
N LYS A 7 -23.46 -15.87 13.82
CA LYS A 7 -24.23 -16.35 14.99
C LYS A 7 -23.84 -17.75 15.46
N LYS A 8 -23.35 -18.62 14.58
CA LYS A 8 -22.91 -19.98 14.94
C LYS A 8 -21.65 -19.98 15.83
N THR A 9 -20.92 -18.88 15.91
CA THR A 9 -19.74 -18.76 16.79
C THR A 9 -20.10 -18.67 18.27
N GLY A 10 -21.37 -18.44 18.62
CA GLY A 10 -21.83 -18.25 20.00
C GLY A 10 -21.51 -16.87 20.58
N LEU A 11 -20.78 -16.02 19.85
CA LEU A 11 -20.49 -14.65 20.26
C LEU A 11 -21.71 -13.72 20.03
N PRO A 12 -21.87 -12.65 20.82
CA PRO A 12 -22.85 -11.60 20.53
C PRO A 12 -22.58 -11.00 19.15
N VAL A 13 -23.57 -11.07 18.25
CA VAL A 13 -23.50 -10.50 16.90
C VAL A 13 -24.58 -9.44 16.75
N GLU A 14 -24.17 -8.21 16.46
CA GLU A 14 -25.06 -7.11 16.13
C GLU A 14 -24.90 -6.70 14.65
N THR A 15 -25.97 -6.18 14.06
CA THR A 15 -25.96 -5.55 12.74
C THR A 15 -26.54 -4.14 12.82
N GLY A 16 -26.17 -3.28 11.87
CA GLY A 16 -26.72 -1.93 11.74
C GLY A 16 -27.05 -1.63 10.29
N SER A 17 -28.05 -0.77 10.08
CA SER A 17 -28.30 -0.21 8.74
C SER A 17 -27.25 0.86 8.42
N GLY A 18 -26.99 1.11 7.13
CA GLY A 18 -26.11 2.21 6.73
C GLY A 18 -26.59 3.59 7.22
N GLY A 19 -27.91 3.75 7.39
CA GLY A 19 -28.51 4.94 8.01
C GLY A 19 -28.16 5.08 9.48
N LEU A 20 -28.22 3.99 10.25
CA LEU A 20 -27.84 3.97 11.67
C LEU A 20 -26.33 4.23 11.83
N THR A 21 -25.49 3.63 10.99
CA THR A 21 -24.04 3.89 11.00
C THR A 21 -23.74 5.36 10.73
N LYS A 22 -24.40 5.95 9.72
CA LYS A 22 -24.28 7.38 9.42
C LYS A 22 -24.71 8.23 10.61
N PHE A 23 -25.87 7.94 11.21
CA PHE A 23 -26.39 8.65 12.38
C PHE A 23 -25.41 8.61 13.55
N ASN A 24 -24.96 7.41 13.93
CA ASN A 24 -24.00 7.22 15.01
C ASN A 24 -22.72 8.03 14.80
N ARG A 25 -22.19 7.99 13.56
CA ARG A 25 -20.99 8.73 13.19
C ARG A 25 -21.19 10.24 13.25
N THR A 26 -22.31 10.75 12.70
CA THR A 26 -22.61 12.19 12.69
C THR A 26 -22.86 12.75 14.07
N THR A 27 -23.60 12.03 14.93
CA THR A 27 -23.87 12.45 16.32
C THR A 27 -22.58 12.55 17.15
N ARG A 28 -21.51 11.84 16.75
CA ARG A 28 -20.18 11.88 17.39
C ARG A 28 -19.21 12.86 16.73
N GLY A 29 -19.64 13.64 15.73
CA GLY A 29 -18.78 14.59 15.02
C GLY A 29 -17.67 13.94 14.18
N LEU A 30 -17.84 12.67 13.78
CA LEU A 30 -16.82 11.90 13.08
C LEU A 30 -16.96 12.04 11.55
N HIS A 31 -15.85 12.25 10.86
CA HIS A 31 -15.82 12.31 9.39
C HIS A 31 -15.98 10.92 8.76
N LYS A 32 -16.44 10.86 7.51
CA LYS A 32 -16.70 9.57 6.84
C LYS A 32 -15.39 8.89 6.41
N THR A 33 -15.09 7.74 7.00
CA THR A 33 -14.06 6.79 6.56
C THR A 33 -14.54 5.37 6.80
N HIS A 34 -13.93 4.39 6.12
CA HIS A 34 -14.29 2.99 6.30
C HIS A 34 -14.11 2.50 7.75
N TRP A 35 -13.03 2.91 8.43
CA TRP A 35 -12.75 2.46 9.80
C TRP A 35 -13.64 3.15 10.83
N LEU A 36 -14.01 4.42 10.63
CA LEU A 36 -14.96 5.12 11.51
C LEU A 36 -16.39 4.62 11.32
N ASP A 37 -16.78 4.31 10.08
CA ASP A 37 -18.07 3.68 9.82
C ASP A 37 -18.12 2.30 10.50
N ALA A 38 -17.03 1.51 10.46
CA ALA A 38 -16.95 0.22 11.16
C ALA A 38 -17.09 0.34 12.69
N ALA A 39 -16.50 1.37 13.30
CA ALA A 39 -16.63 1.63 14.73
C ALA A 39 -18.02 2.14 15.15
N CYS A 40 -18.83 2.62 14.19
CA CYS A 40 -20.15 3.19 14.43
C CYS A 40 -21.31 2.24 14.06
N VAL A 41 -21.04 0.94 13.87
CA VAL A 41 -22.05 -0.05 13.50
C VAL A 41 -22.90 -0.44 14.71
N GLY A 42 -24.22 -0.42 14.54
CA GLY A 42 -25.15 -0.98 15.52
C GLY A 42 -25.50 -0.05 16.68
N LYS A 43 -26.45 -0.47 17.51
CA LYS A 43 -26.94 0.27 18.68
C LYS A 43 -25.96 0.21 19.85
N SER A 44 -25.08 -0.80 19.90
CA SER A 44 -24.05 -0.90 20.95
C SER A 44 -22.92 0.13 20.83
N THR A 45 -22.92 0.95 19.77
CA THR A 45 -21.92 2.02 19.59
C THR A 45 -21.91 2.95 20.82
N SER A 46 -20.79 3.00 21.54
CA SER A 46 -20.62 3.84 22.74
C SER A 46 -20.76 5.33 22.43
N GLU A 47 -21.25 6.14 23.38
CA GLU A 47 -21.44 7.59 23.17
C GLU A 47 -20.15 8.33 22.78
N LYS A 48 -19.00 7.88 23.31
CA LYS A 48 -17.67 8.41 23.00
C LYS A 48 -16.82 7.34 22.33
N ILE A 49 -16.15 7.71 21.24
CA ILE A 49 -15.14 6.88 20.58
C ILE A 49 -13.80 7.62 20.70
N PHE A 50 -12.87 7.03 21.44
CA PHE A 50 -11.53 7.60 21.62
C PHE A 50 -10.63 7.25 20.44
N GLN A 51 -9.90 8.25 19.94
CA GLN A 51 -8.88 8.09 18.89
C GLN A 51 -7.55 8.53 19.46
N ILE A 52 -6.61 7.59 19.63
CA ILE A 52 -5.27 7.87 20.16
C ILE A 52 -4.34 8.32 19.03
N ASP A 53 -4.42 7.67 17.87
CA ASP A 53 -3.64 8.01 16.68
C ASP A 53 -4.58 8.24 15.49
N LYS A 54 -4.36 9.33 14.75
CA LYS A 54 -5.12 9.67 13.55
C LYS A 54 -4.44 9.19 12.27
N THR A 55 -3.19 8.74 12.36
CA THR A 55 -2.43 8.21 11.23
C THR A 55 -2.84 6.76 10.99
N VAL A 56 -3.66 6.53 9.96
CA VAL A 56 -4.11 5.21 9.57
C VAL A 56 -3.19 4.65 8.50
N LEU A 57 -2.67 3.44 8.71
CA LEU A 57 -1.96 2.69 7.68
C LEU A 57 -2.95 2.20 6.62
N ILE A 58 -2.80 2.69 5.40
CA ILE A 58 -3.53 2.24 4.21
C ILE A 58 -2.68 1.19 3.50
N VAL A 59 -3.19 -0.04 3.48
CA VAL A 59 -2.59 -1.15 2.74
C VAL A 59 -3.43 -1.44 1.50
N LYS A 60 -2.81 -1.41 0.32
CA LYS A 60 -3.48 -1.71 -0.96
C LYS A 60 -2.82 -2.92 -1.61
N ALA A 61 -3.63 -3.89 -2.05
CA ALA A 61 -3.14 -5.01 -2.86
C ALA A 61 -2.81 -4.54 -4.29
N ASP A 62 -1.55 -4.71 -4.69
CA ASP A 62 -1.03 -4.41 -6.03
C ASP A 62 -0.62 -5.68 -6.80
N GLY A 63 -0.50 -6.83 -6.12
CA GLY A 63 -0.11 -8.12 -6.69
C GLY A 63 1.39 -8.28 -6.94
N HIS A 64 1.80 -9.47 -7.41
CA HIS A 64 3.21 -9.87 -7.56
C HIS A 64 3.78 -9.65 -8.98
N GLY A 65 3.23 -8.69 -9.71
CA GLY A 65 3.57 -8.40 -11.10
C GLY A 65 2.80 -9.25 -12.12
N SER A 66 3.10 -9.02 -13.41
CA SER A 66 2.42 -9.68 -14.53
C SER A 66 3.23 -10.86 -15.09
N ARG A 67 2.55 -11.94 -15.50
CA ARG A 67 3.15 -13.09 -16.21
C ARG A 67 3.48 -12.81 -17.68
N GLN A 68 3.00 -11.69 -18.23
CA GLN A 68 3.28 -11.31 -19.62
C GLN A 68 4.77 -11.02 -19.82
N MET A 69 5.46 -11.80 -20.64
CA MET A 69 6.93 -11.70 -20.82
C MET A 69 7.34 -10.49 -21.65
N CYS A 70 6.63 -10.19 -22.73
CA CYS A 70 6.86 -9.03 -23.59
C CYS A 70 5.59 -8.18 -23.64
N ARG A 71 5.73 -6.84 -23.62
CA ARG A 71 4.61 -5.97 -23.97
C ARG A 71 4.33 -6.13 -25.46
N VAL A 72 3.06 -6.24 -25.82
CA VAL A 72 2.61 -6.40 -27.20
C VAL A 72 1.98 -5.11 -27.72
N ASN A 73 1.97 -4.91 -29.04
CA ASN A 73 1.19 -3.87 -29.69
C ASN A 73 -0.31 -4.27 -29.78
N LYS A 74 -1.14 -3.41 -30.36
CA LYS A 74 -2.59 -3.66 -30.52
C LYS A 74 -2.89 -4.94 -31.33
N PHE A 75 -1.96 -5.39 -32.17
CA PHE A 75 -2.09 -6.57 -33.03
C PHE A 75 -1.48 -7.85 -32.41
N GLY A 76 -0.97 -7.78 -31.17
CA GLY A 76 -0.38 -8.92 -30.47
C GLY A 76 1.11 -9.15 -30.72
N PHE A 77 1.78 -8.34 -31.55
CA PHE A 77 3.22 -8.50 -31.80
C PHE A 77 4.06 -7.91 -30.65
N PRO A 78 5.16 -8.57 -30.23
CA PRO A 78 6.07 -8.05 -29.22
C PRO A 78 6.65 -6.68 -29.61
N ARG A 79 6.57 -5.71 -28.68
CA ARG A 79 7.14 -4.36 -28.80
C ARG A 79 8.36 -4.15 -27.89
N THR A 80 8.51 -4.95 -26.85
CA THR A 80 9.65 -4.88 -25.92
C THR A 80 10.41 -6.19 -25.93
N THR A 81 11.66 -6.14 -25.47
CA THR A 81 12.39 -7.35 -25.11
C THR A 81 11.67 -8.11 -24.00
N ALA A 82 11.97 -9.41 -23.90
CA ALA A 82 11.48 -10.23 -22.80
C ALA A 82 11.92 -9.67 -21.44
N LYS A 83 11.07 -9.85 -20.43
CA LYS A 83 11.45 -9.65 -19.03
C LYS A 83 12.69 -10.47 -18.69
N LEU A 84 13.53 -9.91 -17.84
CA LEU A 84 14.70 -10.62 -17.31
C LEU A 84 14.24 -11.88 -16.56
N THR A 85 14.95 -12.98 -16.80
CA THR A 85 14.76 -14.23 -16.06
C THR A 85 15.10 -14.03 -14.58
N GLU A 86 16.13 -13.24 -14.30
CA GLU A 86 16.50 -12.82 -12.95
C GLU A 86 15.61 -11.66 -12.48
N LYS A 87 14.78 -11.93 -11.47
CA LYS A 87 13.92 -10.90 -10.86
C LYS A 87 14.69 -9.88 -10.01
N LYS A 88 15.83 -10.27 -9.46
CA LYS A 88 16.66 -9.44 -8.58
C LYS A 88 17.86 -8.88 -9.34
N VAL A 89 18.15 -7.61 -9.14
CA VAL A 89 19.35 -6.94 -9.64
C VAL A 89 20.09 -6.34 -8.45
N LYS A 90 21.35 -6.74 -8.26
CA LYS A 90 22.18 -6.30 -7.11
C LYS A 90 21.50 -6.54 -5.75
N GLY A 91 20.70 -7.62 -5.65
CA GLY A 91 19.97 -7.98 -4.42
C GLY A 91 18.58 -7.37 -4.28
N PHE A 92 18.17 -6.45 -5.16
CA PHE A 92 16.89 -5.75 -5.09
C PHE A 92 15.92 -6.18 -6.19
N GLN A 93 14.62 -6.11 -5.91
CA GLN A 93 13.55 -6.35 -6.87
C GLN A 93 12.63 -5.12 -6.99
N THR A 94 12.06 -4.91 -8.18
CA THR A 94 11.00 -3.90 -8.33
C THR A 94 9.85 -4.21 -7.39
N GLY A 95 9.47 -3.23 -6.58
CA GLY A 95 8.42 -3.34 -5.58
C GLY A 95 8.93 -3.36 -4.14
N ASP A 96 10.23 -3.57 -3.91
CA ASP A 96 10.84 -3.47 -2.59
C ASP A 96 10.71 -2.05 -2.02
N ILE A 97 10.68 -1.91 -0.70
CA ILE A 97 10.80 -0.61 -0.03
C ILE A 97 12.23 -0.48 0.46
N VAL A 98 12.88 0.62 0.09
CA VAL A 98 14.28 0.90 0.42
C VAL A 98 14.42 2.24 1.11
N LYS A 99 15.47 2.37 1.92
CA LYS A 99 16.03 3.65 2.35
C LYS A 99 17.30 3.88 1.56
N ALA A 100 17.36 4.95 0.78
CA ALA A 100 18.56 5.38 0.10
C ALA A 100 19.17 6.60 0.79
N VAL A 101 20.46 6.54 1.11
CA VAL A 101 21.22 7.67 1.68
C VAL A 101 22.31 8.04 0.69
N VAL A 102 22.11 9.13 -0.04
CA VAL A 102 23.04 9.60 -1.09
C VAL A 102 23.93 10.69 -0.51
N THR A 103 25.24 10.46 -0.53
CA THR A 103 26.23 11.33 0.12
C THR A 103 26.92 12.32 -0.82
N SER A 104 26.80 12.15 -2.15
CA SER A 104 27.47 13.00 -3.13
C SER A 104 26.67 13.19 -4.43
N GLY A 105 26.97 14.28 -5.16
CA GLY A 105 26.41 14.59 -6.48
C GLY A 105 25.07 15.33 -6.44
N LYS A 106 24.38 15.44 -7.59
CA LYS A 106 23.17 16.28 -7.72
C LYS A 106 21.97 15.84 -6.86
N LYS A 107 21.96 14.60 -6.36
CA LYS A 107 20.83 13.97 -5.65
C LYS A 107 21.18 13.65 -4.20
N VAL A 108 22.05 14.43 -3.55
CA VAL A 108 22.33 14.28 -2.11
C VAL A 108 21.02 14.37 -1.34
N GLY A 109 20.83 13.45 -0.39
CA GLY A 109 19.63 13.37 0.43
C GLY A 109 19.30 11.95 0.88
N THR A 110 18.27 11.86 1.73
CA THR A 110 17.71 10.58 2.17
C THR A 110 16.34 10.38 1.56
N TYR A 111 16.12 9.21 0.97
CA TYR A 111 14.87 8.87 0.29
C TYR A 111 14.37 7.52 0.80
N THR A 112 13.14 7.47 1.28
CA THR A 112 12.48 6.23 1.66
C THR A 112 11.29 6.01 0.73
N GLY A 113 11.20 4.83 0.13
CA GLY A 113 10.09 4.55 -0.76
C GLY A 113 10.24 3.27 -1.58
N ARG A 114 9.24 3.04 -2.43
CA ARG A 114 9.17 1.84 -3.26
C ARG A 114 10.09 1.97 -4.46
N VAL A 115 10.87 0.93 -4.74
CA VAL A 115 11.91 0.97 -5.77
C VAL A 115 11.43 0.35 -7.09
N ALA A 116 11.76 1.00 -8.21
CA ALA A 116 11.74 0.40 -9.53
C ALA A 116 13.20 0.14 -9.96
N VAL A 117 13.51 -1.14 -10.10
CA VAL A 117 14.86 -1.66 -10.34
C VAL A 117 15.13 -1.74 -11.83
N ARG A 118 16.34 -1.36 -12.24
CA ARG A 118 16.83 -1.46 -13.63
C ARG A 118 18.09 -2.31 -13.66
N LYS A 119 18.32 -3.01 -14.78
CA LYS A 119 19.51 -3.88 -15.00
C LYS A 119 20.84 -3.16 -14.75
N SER A 120 20.89 -1.84 -15.01
CA SER A 120 22.08 -1.02 -14.80
C SER A 120 22.49 -0.86 -13.32
N GLY A 121 21.65 -1.25 -12.35
CA GLY A 121 21.88 -0.97 -10.93
C GLY A 121 21.55 0.47 -10.53
N SER A 122 20.89 1.23 -11.41
CA SER A 122 20.39 2.57 -11.13
C SER A 122 18.87 2.53 -11.01
N PHE A 123 18.36 2.91 -9.85
CA PHE A 123 16.97 2.69 -9.44
C PHE A 123 16.17 3.98 -9.40
N ASN A 124 14.86 3.85 -9.58
CA ASN A 124 13.93 4.94 -9.30
C ASN A 124 13.24 4.67 -7.96
N ILE A 125 13.21 5.64 -7.06
CA ILE A 125 12.58 5.52 -5.74
C ILE A 125 11.34 6.40 -5.73
N LYS A 126 10.17 5.78 -5.60
CA LYS A 126 8.90 6.48 -5.42
C LYS A 126 8.72 6.78 -3.93
N THR A 127 9.00 8.03 -3.57
CA THR A 127 8.71 8.59 -2.24
C THR A 127 7.25 9.05 -2.17
N VAL A 128 6.81 9.52 -1.01
CA VAL A 128 5.46 10.09 -0.82
C VAL A 128 5.23 11.28 -1.75
N GLU A 129 6.23 12.15 -1.91
CA GLU A 129 6.10 13.41 -2.67
C GLU A 129 6.43 13.24 -4.15
N LYS A 130 7.48 12.47 -4.48
CA LYS A 130 8.02 12.42 -5.84
C LYS A 130 8.73 11.10 -6.16
N THR A 131 8.96 10.89 -7.45
CA THR A 131 9.84 9.81 -7.91
C THR A 131 11.24 10.36 -8.15
N VAL A 132 12.21 9.91 -7.36
CA VAL A 132 13.63 10.25 -7.52
C VAL A 132 14.27 9.22 -8.43
N GLN A 133 14.75 9.64 -9.59
CA GLN A 133 15.25 8.73 -10.61
C GLN A 133 16.77 8.54 -10.57
N GLY A 134 17.21 7.35 -10.95
CA GLY A 134 18.62 7.03 -11.17
C GLY A 134 19.51 7.11 -9.93
N ILE A 135 19.06 6.54 -8.81
CA ILE A 135 19.84 6.36 -7.58
C ILE A 135 20.63 5.06 -7.67
N SER A 136 21.93 5.09 -7.39
CA SER A 136 22.75 3.87 -7.40
C SER A 136 22.31 2.91 -6.30
N TRP A 137 22.23 1.62 -6.61
CA TRP A 137 21.94 0.55 -5.65
C TRP A 137 22.86 0.57 -4.43
N LYS A 138 24.08 1.08 -4.56
CA LYS A 138 25.06 1.20 -3.47
C LYS A 138 24.58 2.10 -2.32
N TYR A 139 23.70 3.05 -2.61
CA TYR A 139 23.12 3.93 -1.61
C TYR A 139 21.88 3.33 -0.95
N CYS A 140 21.33 2.25 -1.49
CA CYS A 140 20.07 1.67 -1.07
C CYS A 140 20.29 0.61 0.02
N ARG A 141 19.47 0.66 1.06
CA ARG A 141 19.28 -0.40 2.05
C ARG A 141 17.84 -0.90 1.96
N LEU A 142 17.67 -2.23 1.88
CA LEU A 142 16.36 -2.86 1.90
C LEU A 142 15.70 -2.65 3.28
N LEU A 143 14.44 -2.20 3.28
CA LEU A 143 13.61 -2.12 4.49
C LEU A 143 12.52 -3.19 4.49
N HIS A 144 11.90 -3.43 3.34
CA HIS A 144 10.83 -4.40 3.18
C HIS A 144 10.88 -5.03 1.79
N ALA A 145 10.74 -6.34 1.72
CA ALA A 145 10.70 -7.05 0.45
C ALA A 145 9.32 -6.90 -0.22
N SER A 146 9.29 -6.90 -1.56
CA SER A 146 8.04 -6.83 -2.32
C SER A 146 7.11 -8.01 -1.97
N ASP A 147 6.00 -7.73 -1.32
CA ASP A 147 5.00 -8.70 -0.86
C ASP A 147 3.65 -8.58 -1.57
N GLY A 148 3.57 -7.75 -2.61
CA GLY A 148 2.36 -7.56 -3.39
C GLY A 148 1.42 -6.50 -2.84
N TYR A 149 1.84 -5.74 -1.81
CA TYR A 149 1.08 -4.62 -1.28
C TYR A 149 1.82 -3.29 -1.47
N SER A 150 1.06 -2.19 -1.44
CA SER A 150 1.57 -0.85 -1.18
C SER A 150 1.07 -0.34 0.16
N TYR A 151 1.93 0.47 0.79
CA TYR A 151 1.72 1.01 2.12
C TYR A 151 1.76 2.53 2.04
N ASN A 152 0.73 3.18 2.56
CA ASN A 152 0.66 4.62 2.74
C ASN A 152 0.08 4.93 4.11
N THR A 153 0.21 6.15 4.58
CA THR A 153 -0.45 6.63 5.79
C THR A 153 -1.40 7.77 5.44
N THR A 154 -2.51 7.90 6.15
CA THR A 154 -3.32 9.13 6.09
C THR A 154 -2.52 10.27 6.71
N CYS A 155 -2.39 11.38 5.98
CA CYS A 155 -1.89 12.64 6.52
C CYS A 155 -2.94 13.28 7.44
#